data_AF-A0A2E1ABW2-F1
#
_entry.id   AF-A0A2E1ABW2-F1
#
_cell.length_a   1.000
_cell.length_b   1.000
_cell.length_c   1.000
_cell.angle_alpha   90.00
_cell.angle_beta   90.00
_cell.angle_gamma   90.00
#
_symmetry.space_group_name_H-M   'P 1'
#
loop_
_entity.id
_entity.type
_entity.pdbx_description
1 polymer ?
#
loop_
_entity_poly.entity_id
_entity_poly.type
_entity_poly.pdbx_seq_one_letter_code
_entity_poly.pdbx_strand_id
1 'polypeptide(L)'
;MADASDEAHLTYATDNACIMVSQDDDFLTLAARWQMQGKQHQGIFYVPPHLQVSAQISHIVEQIQFYVDAEQQQALDVETDIVNRVLYL
;
A
#
# COMPACT_ATOMS: atom_id res chain seq x y z
N MET A 1 11.44 4.71 23.34
CA MET A 1 11.71 4.30 21.94
C MET A 1 10.84 5.20 21.09
N ALA A 2 11.43 5.94 20.15
CA ALA A 2 10.66 6.81 19.26
C ALA A 2 10.32 5.97 18.03
N ASP A 3 9.04 5.68 17.83
CA ASP A 3 8.56 5.00 16.63
C ASP A 3 8.81 5.90 15.40
N ALA A 4 9.11 5.29 14.25
CA ALA A 4 9.27 6.04 13.02
C ALA A 4 7.91 6.64 12.60
N SER A 5 7.93 7.84 12.01
CA SER A 5 6.71 8.49 11.52
C SER A 5 6.17 7.80 10.26
N ASP A 6 4.89 7.98 9.95
CA ASP A 6 4.28 7.44 8.72
C ASP A 6 4.97 7.97 7.46
N GLU A 7 5.45 9.22 7.52
CA GLU A 7 6.26 9.79 6.45
C GLU A 7 7.60 9.06 6.28
N ALA A 8 8.24 8.64 7.38
CA ALA A 8 9.46 7.84 7.31
C ALA A 8 9.18 6.43 6.78
N HIS A 9 8.07 5.80 7.18
CA HIS A 9 7.64 4.50 6.66
C HIS A 9 7.33 4.56 5.16
N LEU A 10 6.57 5.56 4.71
CA LEU A 10 6.21 5.71 3.29
C LEU A 10 7.43 6.06 2.43
N THR A 11 8.34 6.90 2.96
CA THR A 11 9.63 7.21 2.30
C THR A 11 10.47 5.95 2.17
N TYR A 12 10.65 5.20 3.25
CA TYR A 12 11.40 3.96 3.21
C TYR A 12 10.82 2.95 2.21
N ALA A 13 9.50 2.75 2.21
CA ALA A 13 8.84 1.88 1.24
C ALA A 13 9.08 2.36 -0.19
N THR A 14 8.96 3.67 -0.43
CA THR A 14 9.18 4.26 -1.76
C THR A 14 10.61 4.09 -2.26
N ASP A 15 11.59 4.35 -1.40
CA ASP A 15 13.02 4.25 -1.70
C ASP A 15 13.46 2.80 -1.99
N ASN A 16 12.75 1.81 -1.45
CA ASN A 16 13.02 0.38 -1.63
C ASN A 16 12.10 -0.28 -2.67
N ALA A 17 11.35 0.49 -3.46
CA ALA A 17 10.40 -0.04 -4.45
C ALA A 17 9.34 -0.99 -3.83
N CYS A 18 8.90 -0.72 -2.60
CA CYS A 18 7.92 -1.51 -1.87
C CYS A 18 6.56 -0.83 -1.79
N ILE A 19 5.49 -1.61 -1.96
CA ILE A 19 4.11 -1.17 -1.71
C ILE A 19 3.87 -1.14 -0.19
N MET A 20 3.28 -0.05 0.31
CA MET A 20 2.90 0.07 1.71
C MET A 20 1.58 -0.68 1.95
N VAL A 21 1.54 -1.61 2.90
CA VAL A 21 0.28 -2.26 3.32
C VAL A 21 -0.05 -1.79 4.73
N SER A 22 -1.18 -1.11 4.91
CA SER A 22 -1.53 -0.51 6.21
C SER A 22 -3.03 -0.48 6.45
N GLN A 23 -3.43 -0.47 7.73
CA GLN A 23 -4.81 -0.21 8.18
C GLN A 23 -4.98 1.23 8.66
N ASP A 24 -3.90 2.00 8.67
CA ASP A 24 -3.88 3.34 9.25
C ASP A 24 -4.34 4.37 8.21
N ASP A 25 -5.42 5.08 8.56
CA ASP A 25 -6.04 6.13 7.76
C ASP A 25 -5.08 7.29 7.49
N ASP A 26 -4.06 7.48 8.34
CA ASP A 26 -3.08 8.55 8.16
C ASP A 26 -2.28 8.37 6.86
N PHE A 27 -2.11 7.14 6.36
CA PHE A 27 -1.52 6.89 5.05
C PHE A 27 -2.39 7.35 3.88
N LEU A 28 -3.73 7.37 4.04
CA LEU A 28 -4.64 7.90 3.01
C LEU A 28 -4.45 9.40 2.87
N THR A 29 -4.40 10.09 4.00
CA THR A 29 -4.17 11.54 4.06
C THR A 29 -2.77 11.89 3.57
N LEU A 30 -1.77 11.09 3.96
CA LEU A 30 -0.38 11.27 3.55
C LEU A 30 -0.20 11.07 2.04
N ALA A 31 -0.81 10.04 1.44
CA ALA A 31 -0.77 9.82 0.00
C ALA A 31 -1.37 11.01 -0.77
N ALA A 32 -2.55 11.47 -0.38
CA ALA A 32 -3.17 12.64 -1.00
C ALA A 32 -2.27 13.88 -0.89
N ARG A 33 -1.66 14.09 0.29
CA ARG A 33 -0.70 15.18 0.50
C ARG A 33 0.52 15.08 -0.40
N TRP A 34 1.10 13.88 -0.54
CA TRP A 34 2.26 13.64 -1.40
C TRP A 34 1.95 13.91 -2.87
N GLN A 35 0.80 13.44 -3.36
CA GLN A 35 0.34 13.70 -4.72
C GLN A 35 0.21 15.21 -4.98
N MET A 36 -0.40 15.97 -4.05
CA MET A 36 -0.50 17.43 -4.17
C MET A 36 0.86 18.14 -4.18
N GLN A 37 1.88 17.55 -3.56
CA GLN A 37 3.25 18.06 -3.56
C GLN A 37 4.08 17.61 -4.78
N GLY A 38 3.50 16.83 -5.69
CA GLY A 38 4.23 16.23 -6.82
C GLY A 38 5.17 15.10 -6.42
N LYS A 39 5.05 14.58 -5.18
CA LYS A 39 5.75 13.38 -4.73
C LYS A 39 4.98 12.15 -5.20
N GLN A 40 5.70 11.04 -5.34
CA GLN A 40 5.14 9.74 -5.70
C GLN A 40 5.44 8.72 -4.60
N HIS A 41 4.60 7.69 -4.51
CA HIS A 41 4.82 6.51 -3.69
C HIS A 41 4.62 5.26 -4.56
N GLN A 42 5.15 4.12 -4.13
CA GLN A 42 5.12 2.87 -4.91
C GLN A 42 3.76 2.15 -4.88
N GLY A 43 2.79 2.73 -4.18
CA GLY A 43 1.44 2.20 -3.99
C GLY A 43 1.14 2.01 -2.51
N ILE A 44 -0.15 2.11 -2.16
CA ILE A 44 -0.63 1.82 -0.81
C ILE A 44 -1.80 0.85 -0.91
N PHE A 45 -1.68 -0.29 -0.26
CA PHE A 45 -2.76 -1.24 -0.04
C PHE A 45 -3.35 -0.97 1.34
N TYR A 46 -4.49 -0.29 1.35
CA TYR A 46 -5.21 0.04 2.56
C TYR A 46 -6.17 -1.09 2.92
N VAL A 47 -6.08 -1.57 4.15
CA VAL A 47 -6.94 -2.64 4.68
C VAL A 47 -7.92 -2.01 5.66
N PRO A 48 -9.23 -1.99 5.36
CA PRO A 48 -10.22 -1.40 6.26
C PRO A 48 -10.24 -2.09 7.64
N PRO A 49 -10.28 -1.33 8.75
CA PRO A 49 -10.28 -1.89 10.11
C PRO A 49 -11.43 -2.86 10.38
N HIS A 50 -12.57 -2.69 9.71
CA HIS A 50 -13.75 -3.53 9.89
C HIS A 50 -13.60 -4.95 9.29
N LEU A 51 -12.54 -5.20 8.51
CA LEU A 51 -12.16 -6.54 8.04
C LEU A 51 -11.34 -7.32 9.08
N GLN A 52 -11.23 -6.81 10.33
CA GLN A 52 -10.67 -7.51 11.50
C GLN A 52 -11.56 -8.69 11.95
N VAL A 53 -11.68 -9.71 11.11
CA VAL A 53 -12.16 -11.04 11.52
C VAL A 53 -10.95 -11.93 11.79
N SER A 54 -11.17 -13.08 12.44
CA SER A 54 -10.13 -14.02 12.90
C SER A 54 -9.10 -14.50 11.86
N ALA A 55 -9.29 -14.19 10.57
CA ALA A 55 -8.42 -14.58 9.45
C ALA A 55 -7.80 -13.39 8.70
N GLN A 56 -7.70 -12.19 9.30
CA GLN A 56 -7.26 -10.96 8.61
C GLN A 56 -5.90 -11.09 7.92
N ILE A 57 -4.90 -11.70 8.57
CA ILE A 57 -3.58 -11.88 7.96
C ILE A 57 -3.68 -12.79 6.73
N SER A 58 -4.45 -13.89 6.81
CA SER A 58 -4.68 -14.78 5.67
C SER A 58 -5.34 -14.03 4.51
N HIS A 59 -6.32 -13.18 4.78
CA HIS A 59 -6.97 -12.36 3.76
C HIS A 59 -6.00 -11.38 3.09
N ILE A 60 -5.18 -10.67 3.87
CA ILE A 60 -4.15 -9.77 3.35
C ILE A 60 -3.16 -10.53 2.46
N VAL A 61 -2.69 -11.69 2.93
CA VAL A 61 -1.76 -12.54 2.17
C VAL A 61 -2.41 -13.06 0.88
N GLU A 62 -3.67 -13.49 0.92
CA GLU A 62 -4.42 -13.93 -0.26
C GLU A 62 -4.59 -12.81 -1.29
N GLN A 63 -4.93 -11.59 -0.84
CA GLN A 63 -5.03 -10.44 -1.72
C GLN A 63 -3.68 -10.08 -2.34
N ILE A 64 -2.61 -10.03 -1.55
CA ILE A 64 -1.26 -9.76 -2.08
C ILE A 64 -0.84 -10.83 -3.08
N GLN A 65 -1.10 -12.11 -2.78
CA GLN A 65 -0.81 -13.22 -3.69
C GLN A 65 -1.57 -13.06 -5.01
N PHE A 66 -2.83 -12.64 -4.97
CA PHE A 66 -3.60 -12.36 -6.19
C PHE A 66 -2.93 -11.29 -7.07
N TYR A 67 -2.44 -10.19 -6.50
CA TYR A 67 -1.73 -9.16 -7.29
C TYR A 67 -0.40 -9.66 -7.84
N VAL A 68 0.35 -10.46 -7.08
CA VAL A 68 1.60 -11.10 -7.54
C VAL A 68 1.32 -12.05 -8.70
N ASP A 69 0.28 -12.88 -8.59
CA ASP A 69 -0.11 -13.82 -9.65
C ASP A 69 -0.58 -13.07 -10.91
N ALA A 70 -1.31 -11.96 -10.74
CA ALA A 70 -1.76 -11.12 -11.84
C ALA A 70 -0.58 -10.44 -12.57
N GLU A 71 0.41 -9.95 -11.84
CA GLU A 71 1.65 -9.40 -12.41
C GLU A 71 2.41 -10.46 -13.20
N GLN A 72 2.59 -11.66 -12.63
CA GLN A 72 3.29 -12.77 -13.31
C GLN A 72 2.58 -13.23 -14.60
N GLN A 73 1.25 -13.14 -14.63
CA GLN A 73 0.44 -13.45 -15.80
C GLN A 73 0.34 -12.28 -16.79
N GLN A 74 1.02 -11.16 -16.52
CA GLN A 74 0.96 -9.92 -17.29
C GLN A 74 -0.46 -9.36 -17.43
N ALA A 75 -1.32 -9.65 -16.45
CA ALA A 75 -2.69 -9.14 -16.35
C ALA A 75 -2.78 -7.84 -15.53
N LEU A 76 -1.67 -7.41 -14.94
CA LEU A 76 -1.50 -6.22 -14.12
C LEU A 76 -0.19 -5.54 -14.51
N ASP A 77 -0.21 -4.22 -14.67
CA ASP A 77 0.98 -3.40 -14.84
C ASP A 77 1.18 -2.54 -13.58
N VAL A 78 2.19 -2.87 -12.77
CA VAL A 78 2.44 -2.21 -11.48
C VAL A 78 2.61 -0.69 -11.63
N GLU A 79 3.28 -0.24 -12.69
CA GLU A 79 3.54 1.20 -12.88
C GLU A 79 2.25 1.99 -13.15
N THR A 80 1.31 1.41 -13.91
CA THR A 80 0.09 2.11 -14.29
C THR A 80 -1.08 1.83 -13.36
N ASP A 81 -1.12 0.64 -12.75
CA ASP A 81 -2.24 0.15 -11.94
C ASP A 81 -2.04 0.33 -10.42
N ILE A 82 -0.79 0.43 -9.94
CA ILE A 82 -0.48 0.51 -8.50
C ILE A 82 0.30 1.76 -8.11
N VAL A 83 1.35 2.13 -8.86
CA VAL A 83 2.22 3.25 -8.47
C VAL A 83 1.40 4.52 -8.31
N ASN A 84 1.68 5.24 -7.22
CA ASN A 84 1.01 6.47 -6.83
C ASN A 84 -0.52 6.33 -6.65
N ARG A 85 -1.03 5.12 -6.39
CA ARG A 85 -2.44 4.85 -6.09
C ARG A 85 -2.63 4.23 -4.71
N VAL A 86 -3.83 4.43 -4.17
CA VAL A 86 -4.32 3.73 -2.99
C VAL A 86 -5.34 2.69 -3.45
N LEU A 87 -5.07 1.42 -3.17
CA LEU A 87 -5.99 0.31 -3.40
C LEU A 87 -6.58 -0.14 -2.06
N TYR A 88 -7.88 -0.43 -2.06
CA TYR A 88 -8.57 -0.94 -0.88
C TYR A 88 -8.66 -2.46 -1.01
N LEU A 89 -8.07 -3.16 -0.04
CA LEU A 89 -8.12 -4.62 0.06
C LEU A 89 -9.38 -5.08 0.79
#